data_AF-A0AAN9Y3S5-F1
#
_entry.id   AF-A0AAN9Y3S5-F1
#
_cell.length_a   1.000
_cell.length_b   1.000
_cell.length_c   1.000
_cell.angle_alpha   90.00
_cell.angle_beta   90.00
_cell.angle_gamma   90.00
#
_symmetry.space_group_name_H-M   'P 1'
#
loop_
_entity.id
_entity.type
_entity.pdbx_description
1 polymer ?
#
loop_
_entity_poly.entity_id
_entity_poly.type
_entity_poly.pdbx_seq_one_letter_code
_entity_poly.pdbx_strand_id
1 'polypeptide(L)'
;MESDDKSSSQPFEENSILNLQEMSAENQRQVDAADSLINNSAIQAIVDKFNIDNFAKNHPLADDIENGVKELIKENNKLKDTLKSNNDSKNRHFSILEKWLEDAQTSHKNYKRKLDEAHNTIEELKAENIELKKPLQEMIRSVEKEFLTEKMNLRMENTQLRDRISVFKRQLQGYEQTVHPAASEKDSEIYKLFKKLEESERERRKLTLERDRLLGQEMKVQQILSGGDTRNVTNLCYWNHRESLLKDNLKEFDKILQSEENTFSQANPKPDQSSSSVVDDTKEEISVEQMKAEISALRKQVLNERAVCTLCRKLFSEARSKFGIIHQLSLAVLKDHDSKMKALEISLVKAQNDIDVTSLRHELSDKQNRIIQLESDLTLMRAKLDEANKRTEHYYILQSQMKVYEEDFHSMRTTKDSLANDKLMLEHNLRSLSQENAKLKKKLRASGESELNNLTFVNPPYQYICINDTCQKSFASEEELQTHIYSCLNLKD
;
A
#
# COMPACT_ATOMS: atom_id res chain seq x y z
N MET A 1 4.87 14.81 -35.33
CA MET A 1 4.01 15.84 -35.96
C MET A 1 3.63 16.81 -34.87
N GLU A 2 4.56 17.66 -34.48
CA GLU A 2 4.29 18.76 -33.54
C GLU A 2 4.76 20.03 -34.26
N SER A 3 3.84 20.99 -34.26
CA SER A 3 3.82 22.21 -35.05
C SER A 3 4.76 23.25 -34.48
N ASP A 4 5.73 23.69 -35.29
CA ASP A 4 6.55 24.87 -35.09
C ASP A 4 5.67 26.15 -35.16
N ASP A 5 5.02 26.52 -34.06
CA ASP A 5 4.43 27.85 -33.89
C ASP A 5 5.49 28.80 -33.32
N LYS A 6 6.38 29.28 -34.20
CA LYS A 6 7.24 30.44 -33.92
C LYS A 6 6.38 31.69 -33.91
N SER A 7 5.91 32.07 -32.72
CA SER A 7 5.25 33.35 -32.49
C SER A 7 6.21 34.51 -32.76
N SER A 8 5.99 35.16 -33.90
CA SER A 8 6.53 36.47 -34.27
C SER A 8 5.95 37.55 -33.34
N SER A 9 6.51 37.71 -32.14
CA SER A 9 6.28 38.88 -31.30
C SER A 9 7.20 40.02 -31.77
N GLN A 10 6.67 40.85 -32.67
CA GLN A 10 7.29 42.07 -33.19
C GLN A 10 7.54 43.14 -32.09
N PRO A 11 8.49 44.08 -32.31
CA PRO A 11 8.93 45.05 -31.33
C PRO A 11 8.00 46.28 -31.30
N PHE A 12 6.83 46.14 -30.70
CA PHE A 12 5.92 47.28 -30.52
C PHE A 12 6.28 48.16 -29.32
N GLU A 13 7.01 47.63 -28.32
CA GLU A 13 7.30 48.36 -27.08
C GLU A 13 8.49 49.31 -27.19
N GLU A 14 9.51 49.01 -28.00
CA GLU A 14 10.70 49.88 -28.13
C GLU A 14 10.39 51.22 -28.82
N ASN A 15 9.43 51.25 -29.77
CA ASN A 15 9.05 52.47 -30.47
C ASN A 15 8.26 53.46 -29.60
N SER A 16 7.56 52.99 -28.56
CA SER A 16 6.81 53.87 -27.66
C SER A 16 7.71 54.64 -26.68
N ILE A 17 8.86 54.06 -26.32
CA ILE A 17 9.79 54.67 -25.35
C ILE A 17 10.60 55.80 -26.00
N LEU A 18 11.06 55.60 -27.23
CA LEU A 18 11.76 56.63 -28.02
C LEU A 18 10.91 57.89 -28.20
N ASN A 19 9.61 57.73 -28.42
CA ASN A 19 8.67 58.83 -28.63
C ASN A 19 8.49 59.70 -27.36
N LEU A 20 8.53 59.10 -26.16
CA LEU A 20 8.43 59.82 -24.89
C LEU A 20 9.70 60.62 -24.58
N GLN A 21 10.88 60.09 -24.91
CA GLN A 21 12.15 60.81 -24.72
C GLN A 21 12.26 62.02 -25.66
N GLU A 22 11.83 61.90 -26.93
CA GLU A 22 11.79 63.03 -27.86
C GLU A 22 10.83 64.14 -27.40
N MET A 23 9.64 63.80 -26.89
CA MET A 23 8.71 64.81 -26.37
C MET A 23 9.25 65.55 -25.14
N SER A 24 9.98 64.85 -24.26
CA SER A 24 10.61 65.47 -23.08
C SER A 24 11.68 66.48 -23.50
N ALA A 25 12.55 66.10 -24.44
CA ALA A 25 13.60 66.97 -24.96
C ALA A 25 13.03 68.21 -25.67
N GLU A 26 11.94 68.07 -26.43
CA GLU A 26 11.31 69.19 -27.13
C GLU A 26 10.63 70.16 -26.15
N ASN A 27 9.98 69.66 -25.10
CA ASN A 27 9.43 70.53 -24.04
C ASN A 27 10.53 71.33 -23.31
N GLN A 28 11.69 70.72 -23.04
CA GLN A 28 12.80 71.43 -22.41
C GLN A 28 13.32 72.57 -23.30
N ARG A 29 13.45 72.34 -24.62
CA ARG A 29 13.84 73.40 -25.57
C ARG A 29 12.84 74.56 -25.59
N GLN A 30 11.53 74.27 -25.49
CA GLN A 30 10.51 75.31 -25.44
C GLN A 30 10.58 76.16 -24.16
N VAL A 31 10.88 75.53 -23.02
CA VAL A 31 11.10 76.25 -21.75
C VAL A 31 12.33 77.14 -21.83
N ASP A 32 13.46 76.60 -22.31
CA ASP A 32 14.71 77.36 -22.45
C ASP A 32 14.56 78.53 -23.43
N ALA A 33 13.80 78.35 -24.52
CA ALA A 33 13.48 79.41 -25.47
C ALA A 33 12.57 80.50 -24.85
N ALA A 34 11.60 80.12 -24.01
CA ALA A 34 10.75 81.07 -23.30
C ALA A 34 11.55 81.89 -22.26
N ASP A 35 12.44 81.23 -21.50
CA ASP A 35 13.32 81.90 -20.53
C ASP A 35 14.32 82.85 -21.21
N SER A 36 14.78 82.51 -22.42
CA SER A 36 15.59 83.39 -23.26
C SER A 36 14.83 84.64 -23.72
N LEU A 37 13.55 84.51 -24.07
CA LEU A 37 12.71 85.63 -24.52
C LEU A 37 12.33 86.58 -23.38
N ILE A 38 12.15 86.05 -22.16
CA ILE A 38 11.76 86.84 -20.99
C ILE A 38 12.93 87.66 -20.45
N ASN A 39 14.18 87.18 -20.57
CA ASN A 39 15.28 87.74 -19.77
C ASN A 39 16.05 88.94 -20.32
N ASN A 40 16.01 89.35 -21.61
CA ASN A 40 17.08 90.28 -22.06
C ASN A 40 16.78 91.40 -23.08
N SER A 41 15.54 91.78 -23.38
CA SER A 41 15.35 92.92 -24.31
C SER A 41 14.06 93.72 -24.12
N ALA A 42 12.92 93.05 -23.96
CA ALA A 42 11.64 93.74 -23.97
C ALA A 42 11.39 94.56 -22.68
N ILE A 43 11.79 94.04 -21.52
CA ILE A 43 11.58 94.73 -20.23
C ILE A 43 12.50 95.96 -20.12
N GLN A 44 13.79 95.81 -20.47
CA GLN A 44 14.74 96.93 -20.47
C GLN A 44 14.34 98.01 -21.49
N ALA A 45 13.88 97.60 -22.68
CA ALA A 45 13.40 98.55 -23.69
C ALA A 45 12.11 99.27 -23.29
N ILE A 46 11.24 98.68 -22.44
CA ILE A 46 10.04 99.36 -21.92
C ILE A 46 10.42 100.34 -20.81
N VAL A 47 11.33 99.97 -19.92
CA VAL A 47 11.88 100.86 -18.87
C VAL A 47 12.59 102.06 -19.50
N ASP A 48 13.38 101.84 -20.56
CA ASP A 48 14.09 102.93 -21.25
C ASP A 48 13.15 103.81 -22.10
N LYS A 49 12.00 103.28 -22.58
CA LYS A 49 11.00 104.07 -23.33
C LYS A 49 10.11 104.92 -22.44
N PHE A 50 9.86 104.48 -21.21
CA PHE A 50 9.16 105.26 -20.20
C PHE A 50 10.18 106.03 -19.37
N ASN A 51 10.59 107.18 -19.89
CA ASN A 51 11.44 108.15 -19.20
C ASN A 51 10.66 108.79 -18.01
N ILE A 52 10.45 108.00 -16.96
CA ILE A 52 9.61 108.29 -15.78
C ILE A 52 10.16 109.48 -14.98
N ASP A 53 11.47 109.77 -15.09
CA ASP A 53 12.14 110.85 -14.38
C ASP A 53 11.62 112.25 -14.70
N ASN A 54 10.94 112.44 -15.85
CA ASN A 54 10.36 113.74 -16.23
C ASN A 54 8.89 113.91 -15.84
N PHE A 55 8.16 112.84 -15.48
CA PHE A 55 6.75 112.95 -15.07
C PHE A 55 6.59 113.12 -13.55
N ALA A 56 7.54 112.60 -12.76
CA ALA A 56 7.45 112.59 -11.30
C ALA A 56 7.65 113.96 -10.62
N LYS A 57 8.27 114.96 -11.27
CA LYS A 57 8.70 116.18 -10.57
C LYS A 57 7.61 117.22 -10.25
N ASN A 58 6.39 117.11 -10.77
CA ASN A 58 5.38 118.18 -10.63
C ASN A 58 3.96 117.72 -10.23
N HIS A 59 3.72 116.45 -9.87
CA HIS A 59 2.36 115.96 -9.58
C HIS A 59 2.24 115.32 -8.19
N PRO A 60 1.32 115.79 -7.31
CA PRO A 60 1.14 115.26 -5.95
C PRO A 60 0.58 113.83 -5.87
N LEU A 61 0.38 113.16 -7.01
CA LEU A 61 0.02 111.73 -7.12
C LEU A 61 1.24 110.82 -7.40
N ALA A 62 2.44 111.38 -7.55
CA ALA A 62 3.63 110.62 -7.94
C ALA A 62 4.01 109.55 -6.90
N ASP A 63 3.87 109.85 -5.60
CA ASP A 63 4.20 108.91 -4.52
C ASP A 63 3.24 107.71 -4.48
N ASP A 64 1.95 107.91 -4.71
CA ASP A 64 0.96 106.82 -4.76
C ASP A 64 1.20 105.88 -5.95
N ILE A 65 1.59 106.45 -7.10
CA ILE A 65 1.97 105.67 -8.29
C ILE A 65 3.26 104.91 -8.01
N GLU A 66 4.26 105.55 -7.40
CA GLU A 66 5.52 104.90 -7.04
C GLU A 66 5.30 103.73 -6.08
N ASN A 67 4.46 103.91 -5.06
CA ASN A 67 4.11 102.85 -4.10
C ASN A 67 3.30 101.72 -4.77
N GLY A 68 2.35 102.05 -5.65
CA GLY A 68 1.63 101.05 -6.43
C GLY A 68 2.54 100.22 -7.35
N VAL A 69 3.53 100.86 -7.97
CA VAL A 69 4.55 100.16 -8.77
C VAL A 69 5.44 99.27 -7.89
N LYS A 70 5.84 99.74 -6.71
CA LYS A 70 6.62 98.92 -5.75
C LYS A 70 5.87 97.67 -5.30
N GLU A 71 4.58 97.79 -4.96
CA GLU A 71 3.76 96.63 -4.58
C GLU A 71 3.52 95.68 -5.77
N LEU A 72 3.29 96.20 -6.98
CA LEU A 72 3.21 95.36 -8.19
C LEU A 72 4.52 94.62 -8.47
N ILE A 73 5.68 95.25 -8.28
CA ILE A 73 6.98 94.60 -8.42
C ILE A 73 7.15 93.49 -7.37
N LYS A 74 6.74 93.75 -6.13
CA LYS A 74 6.80 92.79 -5.02
C LYS A 74 5.86 91.60 -5.25
N GLU A 75 4.64 91.84 -5.70
CA GLU A 75 3.68 90.78 -6.08
C GLU A 75 4.21 89.96 -7.27
N ASN A 76 4.77 90.62 -8.28
CA ASN A 76 5.37 89.95 -9.43
C ASN A 76 6.56 89.06 -9.01
N ASN A 77 7.43 89.55 -8.12
CA ASN A 77 8.51 88.75 -7.56
C ASN A 77 7.97 87.54 -6.77
N LYS A 78 6.90 87.71 -5.97
CA LYS A 78 6.26 86.60 -5.26
C LYS A 78 5.64 85.57 -6.20
N LEU A 79 5.00 86.02 -7.29
CA LEU A 79 4.47 85.13 -8.33
C LEU A 79 5.59 84.38 -9.05
N LYS A 80 6.71 85.06 -9.35
CA LYS A 80 7.90 84.46 -9.95
C LYS A 80 8.50 83.38 -9.05
N ASP A 81 8.64 83.64 -7.75
CA ASP A 81 9.15 82.66 -6.78
C ASP A 81 8.18 81.48 -6.60
N THR A 82 6.86 81.73 -6.60
CA THR A 82 5.84 80.69 -6.54
C THR A 82 5.88 79.80 -7.79
N LEU A 83 6.01 80.40 -8.98
CA LEU A 83 6.15 79.66 -10.24
C LEU A 83 7.44 78.84 -10.27
N LYS A 84 8.56 79.42 -9.82
CA LYS A 84 9.83 78.71 -9.71
C LYS A 84 9.72 77.51 -8.76
N SER A 85 9.16 77.71 -7.57
CA SER A 85 8.92 76.66 -6.58
C SER A 85 8.00 75.55 -7.12
N ASN A 86 6.95 75.91 -7.86
CA ASN A 86 6.07 74.94 -8.50
C ASN A 86 6.79 74.15 -9.61
N ASN A 87 7.60 74.82 -10.43
CA ASN A 87 8.41 74.16 -11.46
C ASN A 87 9.43 73.19 -10.83
N ASP A 88 10.10 73.61 -9.75
CA ASP A 88 11.02 72.75 -8.99
C ASP A 88 10.30 71.54 -8.40
N SER A 89 9.09 71.73 -7.85
CA SER A 89 8.25 70.63 -7.35
C SER A 89 7.84 69.66 -8.45
N LYS A 90 7.39 70.19 -9.60
CA LYS A 90 7.01 69.40 -10.78
C LYS A 90 8.19 68.57 -11.30
N ASN A 91 9.39 69.17 -11.36
CA ASN A 91 10.61 68.48 -11.77
C ASN A 91 10.97 67.35 -10.80
N ARG A 92 10.84 67.56 -9.48
CA ARG A 92 11.03 66.48 -8.50
C ARG A 92 10.04 65.33 -8.71
N HIS A 93 8.77 65.63 -8.97
CA HIS A 93 7.77 64.60 -9.27
C HIS A 93 8.10 63.83 -10.55
N PHE A 94 8.57 64.50 -11.61
CA PHE A 94 9.03 63.83 -12.82
C PHE A 94 10.22 62.91 -12.57
N SER A 95 11.22 63.34 -11.80
CA SER A 95 12.36 62.48 -11.45
C SER A 95 11.95 61.24 -10.65
N ILE A 96 10.95 61.35 -9.76
CA ILE A 96 10.40 60.20 -9.04
C ILE A 96 9.71 59.23 -10.01
N LEU A 97 8.90 59.74 -10.93
CA LEU A 97 8.22 58.92 -11.94
C LEU A 97 9.20 58.22 -12.89
N GLU A 98 10.27 58.91 -13.30
CA GLU A 98 11.34 58.34 -14.12
C GLU A 98 12.01 57.16 -13.39
N LYS A 99 12.36 57.35 -12.10
CA LYS A 99 12.91 56.27 -11.28
C LYS A 99 11.95 55.08 -11.16
N TRP A 100 10.65 55.32 -10.95
CA TRP A 100 9.65 54.26 -10.86
C TRP A 100 9.52 53.50 -12.19
N LEU A 101 9.62 54.20 -13.33
CA LEU A 101 9.61 53.59 -14.65
C LEU A 101 10.84 52.68 -14.85
N GLU A 102 12.03 53.14 -14.46
CA GLU A 102 13.27 52.35 -14.51
C GLU A 102 13.19 51.11 -13.61
N ASP A 103 12.68 51.25 -12.39
CA ASP A 103 12.48 50.14 -11.45
C ASP A 103 11.50 49.11 -12.01
N ALA A 104 10.38 49.58 -12.59
CA ALA A 104 9.39 48.71 -13.23
C ALA A 104 9.97 47.96 -14.44
N GLN A 105 10.74 48.65 -15.29
CA GLN A 105 11.42 48.02 -16.43
C GLN A 105 12.46 46.98 -16.00
N THR A 106 13.24 47.29 -14.97
CA THR A 106 14.24 46.36 -14.41
C THR A 106 13.56 45.13 -13.81
N SER A 107 12.46 45.33 -13.09
CA SER A 107 11.63 44.26 -12.54
C SER A 107 11.05 43.38 -13.65
N HIS A 108 10.47 43.97 -14.71
CA HIS A 108 9.96 43.24 -15.86
C HIS A 108 11.04 42.40 -16.57
N LYS A 109 12.22 42.99 -16.83
CA LYS A 109 13.37 42.25 -17.41
C LYS A 109 13.79 41.07 -16.53
N ASN A 110 13.78 41.25 -15.21
CA ASN A 110 14.10 40.18 -14.26
C ASN A 110 13.06 39.06 -14.26
N TYR A 111 11.76 39.39 -14.30
CA TYR A 111 10.70 38.38 -14.38
C TYR A 111 10.74 37.61 -15.69
N LYS A 112 10.95 38.30 -16.82
CA LYS A 112 11.12 37.66 -18.12
C LYS A 112 12.28 36.66 -18.11
N ARG A 113 13.45 37.07 -17.60
CA ARG A 113 14.61 36.17 -17.46
C ARG A 113 14.30 34.94 -16.58
N LYS A 114 13.64 35.13 -15.42
CA LYS A 114 13.23 34.02 -14.55
C LYS A 114 12.24 33.07 -15.23
N LEU A 115 11.35 33.61 -16.06
CA LEU A 115 10.39 32.81 -16.82
C LEU A 115 11.10 31.99 -17.90
N ASP A 116 12.05 32.58 -18.61
CA ASP A 116 12.89 31.88 -19.59
C ASP A 116 13.73 30.78 -18.92
N GLU A 117 14.34 31.05 -17.77
CA GLU A 117 15.07 30.06 -16.96
C GLU A 117 14.17 28.90 -16.54
N ALA A 118 12.97 29.19 -16.02
CA ALA A 118 11.99 28.17 -15.63
C ALA A 118 11.53 27.32 -16.83
N HIS A 119 11.31 27.96 -17.99
CA HIS A 119 10.95 27.25 -19.22
C HIS A 119 12.08 26.30 -19.66
N ASN A 120 13.33 26.73 -19.61
CA ASN A 120 14.48 25.89 -19.91
C ASN A 120 14.60 24.69 -18.97
N THR A 121 14.43 24.89 -17.65
CA THR A 121 14.41 23.80 -16.68
C THR A 121 13.27 22.81 -16.93
N ILE A 122 12.09 23.28 -17.35
CA ILE A 122 10.97 22.40 -17.71
C ILE A 122 11.34 21.54 -18.93
N GLU A 123 11.97 22.12 -19.96
CA GLU A 123 12.39 21.37 -21.15
C GLU A 123 13.50 20.34 -20.83
N GLU A 124 14.47 20.70 -19.98
CA GLU A 124 15.49 19.77 -19.47
C GLU A 124 14.85 18.59 -18.72
N LEU A 125 13.90 18.87 -17.82
CA LEU A 125 13.19 17.83 -17.06
C LEU A 125 12.31 16.95 -17.97
N LYS A 126 11.73 17.50 -19.04
CA LYS A 126 11.00 16.71 -20.05
C LYS A 126 11.95 15.78 -20.80
N ALA A 127 13.12 16.27 -21.20
CA ALA A 127 14.13 15.46 -21.87
C ALA A 127 14.63 14.32 -20.96
N GLU A 128 14.95 14.61 -19.70
CA GLU A 128 15.35 13.60 -18.71
C GLU A 128 14.23 12.57 -18.48
N ASN A 129 12.97 13.00 -18.39
CA ASN A 129 11.83 12.08 -18.27
C ASN A 129 11.72 11.11 -19.46
N ILE A 130 11.99 11.61 -20.67
CA ILE A 130 12.00 10.79 -21.88
C ILE A 130 13.17 9.82 -21.84
N GLU A 131 14.36 10.25 -21.41
CA GLU A 131 15.53 9.39 -21.27
C GLU A 131 15.34 8.31 -20.22
N LEU A 132 14.75 8.61 -19.05
CA LEU A 132 14.48 7.64 -17.99
C LEU A 132 13.35 6.66 -18.34
N LYS A 133 12.35 7.09 -19.14
CA LYS A 133 11.28 6.19 -19.60
C LYS A 133 11.78 5.11 -20.57
N LYS A 134 12.82 5.39 -21.36
CA LYS A 134 13.38 4.41 -22.32
C LYS A 134 13.91 3.12 -21.66
N PRO A 135 14.85 3.15 -20.69
CA PRO A 135 15.35 1.95 -20.05
C PRO A 135 14.28 1.25 -19.22
N LEU A 136 13.33 1.99 -18.63
CA LEU A 136 12.20 1.39 -17.93
C LEU A 136 11.30 0.59 -18.88
N GLN A 137 10.96 1.15 -20.05
CA GLN A 137 10.21 0.43 -21.07
C GLN A 137 10.97 -0.79 -21.59
N GLU A 138 12.29 -0.69 -21.76
CA GLU A 138 13.11 -1.81 -22.20
C GLU A 138 13.18 -2.93 -21.14
N MET A 139 13.30 -2.56 -19.86
CA MET A 139 13.24 -3.51 -18.74
C MET A 139 11.88 -4.22 -18.68
N ILE A 140 10.77 -3.48 -18.85
CA ILE A 140 9.42 -4.07 -18.91
C ILE A 140 9.33 -5.08 -20.06
N ARG A 141 9.80 -4.73 -21.26
CA ARG A 141 9.83 -5.65 -22.41
C ARG A 141 10.70 -6.89 -22.16
N SER A 142 11.83 -6.73 -21.49
CA SER A 142 12.71 -7.85 -21.13
C SER A 142 12.02 -8.81 -20.17
N VAL A 143 11.38 -8.29 -19.11
CA VAL A 143 10.63 -9.10 -18.13
C VAL A 143 9.45 -9.80 -18.80
N GLU A 144 8.72 -9.12 -19.69
CA GLU A 144 7.62 -9.73 -20.45
C GLU A 144 8.12 -10.87 -21.35
N LYS A 145 9.28 -10.70 -21.98
CA LYS A 145 9.91 -11.73 -22.82
C LYS A 145 10.36 -12.94 -21.99
N GLU A 146 10.98 -12.71 -20.84
CA GLU A 146 11.37 -13.77 -19.90
C GLU A 146 10.14 -14.54 -19.38
N PHE A 147 9.10 -13.81 -18.99
CA PHE A 147 7.84 -14.41 -18.55
C PHE A 147 7.18 -15.25 -19.65
N LEU A 148 7.17 -14.78 -20.89
CA LEU A 148 6.66 -15.54 -22.04
C LEU A 148 7.48 -16.81 -22.30
N THR A 149 8.81 -16.72 -22.16
CA THR A 149 9.72 -17.85 -22.33
C THR A 149 9.49 -18.89 -21.24
N GLU A 150 9.37 -18.47 -19.99
CA GLU A 150 9.10 -19.36 -18.86
C GLU A 150 7.71 -20.02 -18.97
N LYS A 151 6.69 -19.25 -19.37
CA LYS A 151 5.35 -19.78 -19.65
C LYS A 151 5.38 -20.83 -20.77
N MET A 152 6.24 -20.66 -21.78
CA MET A 152 6.41 -21.64 -22.84
C MET A 152 7.11 -22.91 -22.32
N ASN A 153 8.16 -22.78 -21.50
CA ASN A 153 8.84 -23.90 -20.86
C ASN A 153 7.89 -24.73 -20.00
N LEU A 154 7.11 -24.09 -19.12
CA LEU A 154 6.13 -24.76 -18.27
C LEU A 154 5.03 -25.47 -19.08
N ARG A 155 4.65 -24.94 -20.25
CA ARG A 155 3.71 -25.62 -21.16
C ARG A 155 4.33 -26.87 -21.79
N MET A 156 5.60 -26.81 -22.19
CA MET A 156 6.32 -27.97 -22.70
C MET A 156 6.47 -29.05 -21.62
N GLU A 157 6.88 -28.68 -20.40
CA GLU A 157 6.99 -29.60 -19.28
C GLU A 157 5.65 -30.24 -18.92
N ASN A 158 4.56 -29.46 -18.84
CA ASN A 158 3.22 -30.00 -18.63
C ASN A 158 2.80 -30.99 -19.72
N THR A 159 3.21 -30.76 -20.97
CA THR A 159 2.94 -31.69 -22.07
C THR A 159 3.72 -33.00 -21.86
N GLN A 160 5.00 -32.92 -21.53
CA GLN A 160 5.83 -34.09 -21.22
C GLN A 160 5.29 -34.89 -20.03
N LEU A 161 4.82 -34.22 -18.97
CA LEU A 161 4.22 -34.86 -17.81
C LEU A 161 2.91 -35.57 -18.17
N ARG A 162 2.05 -34.96 -19.00
CA ARG A 162 0.83 -35.62 -19.50
C ARG A 162 1.14 -36.86 -20.33
N ASP A 163 2.18 -36.81 -21.16
CA ASP A 163 2.61 -37.97 -21.96
C ASP A 163 3.11 -39.10 -21.05
N ARG A 164 3.91 -38.78 -20.03
CA ARG A 164 4.37 -39.75 -19.02
C ARG A 164 3.20 -40.37 -18.25
N ILE A 165 2.25 -39.55 -17.78
CA ILE A 165 1.02 -40.04 -17.13
C ILE A 165 0.26 -40.99 -18.04
N SER A 166 0.17 -40.69 -19.34
CA SER A 166 -0.52 -41.53 -20.32
C SER A 166 0.20 -42.87 -20.54
N VAL A 167 1.54 -42.91 -20.46
CA VAL A 167 2.31 -44.16 -20.46
C VAL A 167 2.05 -44.97 -19.20
N PHE A 168 2.14 -44.35 -18.02
CA PHE A 168 1.86 -45.04 -16.75
C PHE A 168 0.43 -45.57 -16.67
N LYS A 169 -0.55 -44.81 -17.16
CA LYS A 169 -1.94 -45.25 -17.23
C LYS A 169 -2.11 -46.50 -18.10
N ARG A 170 -1.42 -46.56 -19.25
CA ARG A 170 -1.41 -47.78 -20.11
C ARG A 170 -0.74 -48.96 -19.41
N GLN A 171 0.37 -48.73 -18.71
CA GLN A 171 1.03 -49.79 -17.94
C GLN A 171 0.13 -50.32 -16.82
N LEU A 172 -0.52 -49.43 -16.06
CA LEU A 172 -1.48 -49.79 -15.02
C LEU A 172 -2.66 -50.60 -15.59
N GLN A 173 -3.23 -50.19 -16.72
CA GLN A 173 -4.29 -50.96 -17.38
C GLN A 173 -3.81 -52.37 -17.80
N GLY A 174 -2.56 -52.51 -18.25
CA GLY A 174 -1.96 -53.82 -18.53
C GLY A 174 -1.80 -54.68 -17.27
N TYR A 175 -1.39 -54.08 -16.15
CA TYR A 175 -1.35 -54.76 -14.86
C TYR A 175 -2.75 -55.16 -14.37
N GLU A 176 -3.74 -54.27 -14.46
CA GLU A 176 -5.12 -54.57 -14.09
C GLU A 176 -5.67 -55.75 -14.91
N GLN A 177 -5.40 -55.81 -16.22
CA GLN A 177 -5.84 -56.92 -17.07
C GLN A 177 -5.17 -58.25 -16.74
N THR A 178 -3.95 -58.25 -16.19
CA THR A 178 -3.25 -59.49 -15.78
C THR A 178 -3.59 -59.93 -14.36
N VAL A 179 -3.96 -58.99 -13.48
CA VAL A 179 -4.29 -59.26 -12.08
C VAL A 179 -5.78 -59.56 -11.87
N HIS A 180 -6.69 -58.97 -12.67
CA HIS A 180 -8.14 -59.17 -12.50
C HIS A 180 -8.61 -60.63 -12.59
N PRO A 181 -8.07 -61.51 -13.46
CA PRO A 181 -8.47 -62.92 -13.48
C PRO A 181 -8.10 -63.65 -12.19
N ALA A 182 -6.91 -63.35 -11.62
CA ALA A 182 -6.41 -63.97 -10.41
C ALA A 182 -7.06 -63.40 -9.12
N ALA A 183 -7.46 -62.12 -9.13
CA ALA A 183 -8.20 -61.50 -8.03
C ALA A 183 -9.64 -62.01 -7.97
N SER A 184 -10.32 -62.16 -9.12
CA SER A 184 -11.69 -62.70 -9.18
C SER A 184 -11.80 -64.14 -8.66
N GLU A 185 -10.75 -64.96 -8.86
CA GLU A 185 -10.72 -66.33 -8.37
C GLU A 185 -10.51 -66.38 -6.84
N LYS A 186 -9.64 -65.51 -6.32
CA LYS A 186 -9.43 -65.35 -4.87
C LYS A 186 -10.62 -64.73 -4.16
N ASP A 187 -11.31 -63.77 -4.77
CA ASP A 187 -12.52 -63.16 -4.18
C ASP A 187 -13.68 -64.17 -4.09
N SER A 188 -13.80 -65.06 -5.08
CA SER A 188 -14.72 -66.21 -5.04
C SER A 188 -14.36 -67.20 -3.92
N GLU A 189 -13.06 -67.44 -3.70
CA GLU A 189 -12.57 -68.30 -2.61
C GLU A 189 -12.78 -67.66 -1.23
N ILE A 190 -12.51 -66.36 -1.09
CA ILE A 190 -12.79 -65.57 0.12
C ILE A 190 -14.28 -65.62 0.45
N TYR A 191 -15.17 -65.44 -0.54
CA TYR A 191 -16.62 -65.54 -0.33
C TYR A 191 -17.04 -66.94 0.15
N LYS A 192 -16.46 -68.01 -0.41
CA LYS A 192 -16.71 -69.40 0.05
C LYS A 192 -16.25 -69.61 1.49
N LEU A 193 -15.09 -69.05 1.87
CA LEU A 193 -14.58 -69.12 3.25
C LEU A 193 -15.45 -68.34 4.22
N PHE A 194 -15.91 -67.14 3.85
CA PHE A 194 -16.86 -66.36 4.64
C PHE A 194 -18.16 -67.12 4.91
N LYS A 195 -18.71 -67.78 3.88
CA LYS A 195 -19.94 -68.59 4.04
C LYS A 195 -19.74 -69.77 5.01
N LYS A 196 -18.61 -70.48 4.91
CA LYS A 196 -18.26 -71.57 5.84
C LYS A 196 -18.09 -71.06 7.28
N LEU A 197 -17.49 -69.88 7.45
CA LEU A 197 -17.33 -69.26 8.76
C LEU A 197 -18.69 -68.90 9.37
N GLU A 198 -19.60 -68.35 8.56
CA GLU A 198 -20.95 -68.01 9.01
C GLU A 198 -21.77 -69.26 9.40
N GLU A 199 -21.64 -70.35 8.65
CA GLU A 199 -22.27 -71.64 8.98
C GLU A 199 -21.74 -72.22 10.30
N SER A 200 -20.41 -72.20 10.50
CA SER A 200 -19.76 -72.61 11.75
C SER A 200 -20.19 -71.75 12.95
N GLU A 201 -20.33 -70.44 12.76
CA GLU A 201 -20.85 -69.57 13.81
C GLU A 201 -22.30 -69.88 14.20
N ARG A 202 -23.17 -70.16 13.21
CA ARG A 202 -24.57 -70.55 13.49
C ARG A 202 -24.62 -71.86 14.26
N GLU A 203 -23.77 -72.82 13.93
CA GLU A 203 -23.67 -74.10 14.63
C GLU A 203 -23.17 -73.91 16.07
N ARG A 204 -22.14 -73.08 16.27
CA ARG A 204 -21.69 -72.68 17.61
C ARG A 204 -22.81 -72.06 18.44
N ARG A 205 -23.64 -71.17 17.85
CA ARG A 205 -24.79 -70.56 18.54
C ARG A 205 -25.85 -71.59 18.92
N LYS A 206 -26.11 -72.60 18.08
CA LYS A 206 -27.02 -73.72 18.42
C LYS A 206 -26.50 -74.51 19.62
N LEU A 207 -25.22 -74.86 19.63
CA LEU A 207 -24.59 -75.60 20.74
C LEU A 207 -24.62 -74.79 22.04
N THR A 208 -24.43 -73.47 21.98
CA THR A 208 -24.58 -72.60 23.17
C THR A 208 -25.99 -72.65 23.73
N LEU A 209 -27.02 -72.54 22.88
CA LEU A 209 -28.42 -72.63 23.32
C LEU A 209 -28.76 -74.01 23.91
N GLU A 210 -28.20 -75.09 23.35
CA GLU A 210 -28.37 -76.44 23.87
C GLU A 210 -27.68 -76.62 25.22
N ARG A 211 -26.46 -76.09 25.38
CA ARG A 211 -25.74 -76.05 26.65
C ARG A 211 -26.54 -75.30 27.71
N ASP A 212 -27.09 -74.13 27.38
CA ASP A 212 -27.86 -73.33 28.34
C ASP A 212 -29.19 -74.01 28.69
N ARG A 213 -29.81 -74.73 27.74
CA ARG A 213 -30.97 -75.61 28.01
C ARG A 213 -30.61 -76.75 28.97
N LEU A 214 -29.46 -77.39 28.78
CA LEU A 214 -28.97 -78.46 29.67
C LEU A 214 -28.66 -77.91 31.06
N LEU A 215 -27.99 -76.76 31.18
CA LEU A 215 -27.77 -76.06 32.44
C LEU A 215 -29.10 -75.70 33.13
N GLY A 216 -30.11 -75.26 32.38
CA GLY A 216 -31.44 -75.02 32.90
C GLY A 216 -32.14 -76.30 33.41
N GLN A 217 -31.92 -77.44 32.76
CA GLN A 217 -32.39 -78.73 33.24
C GLN A 217 -31.63 -79.17 34.50
N GLU A 218 -30.31 -78.97 34.53
CA GLU A 218 -29.46 -79.25 35.69
C GLU A 218 -29.88 -78.43 36.90
N MET A 219 -30.12 -77.13 36.73
CA MET A 219 -30.66 -76.26 37.79
C MET A 219 -32.03 -76.72 38.28
N LYS A 220 -32.93 -77.17 37.38
CA LYS A 220 -34.22 -77.75 37.79
C LYS A 220 -34.04 -79.03 38.59
N VAL A 221 -33.11 -79.90 38.20
CA VAL A 221 -32.77 -81.11 38.96
C VAL A 221 -32.20 -80.73 40.33
N GLN A 222 -31.27 -79.77 40.40
CA GLN A 222 -30.72 -79.27 41.66
C GLN A 222 -31.80 -78.63 42.55
N GLN A 223 -32.77 -77.93 41.97
CA GLN A 223 -33.89 -77.33 42.69
C GLN A 223 -34.85 -78.40 43.23
N ILE A 224 -35.06 -79.50 42.50
CA ILE A 224 -35.78 -80.69 42.98
C ILE A 224 -34.98 -81.40 44.10
N LEU A 225 -33.64 -81.41 44.01
CA LEU A 225 -32.77 -81.99 45.04
C LEU A 225 -32.69 -81.14 46.32
N SER A 226 -32.86 -79.81 46.23
CA SER A 226 -32.75 -78.86 47.34
C SER A 226 -34.09 -78.44 47.95
N GLY A 227 -35.18 -78.47 47.18
CA GLY A 227 -36.55 -78.29 47.66
C GLY A 227 -37.14 -79.63 48.07
N GLY A 228 -37.01 -79.99 49.36
CA GLY A 228 -37.44 -81.27 49.94
C GLY A 228 -38.94 -81.56 49.90
N ASP A 229 -39.52 -81.67 48.71
CA ASP A 229 -40.90 -82.09 48.47
C ASP A 229 -40.90 -83.57 48.03
N THR A 230 -40.87 -84.44 49.04
CA THR A 230 -40.67 -85.90 48.97
C THR A 230 -41.91 -86.68 48.50
N ARG A 231 -42.57 -86.24 47.42
CA ARG A 231 -43.73 -86.95 46.83
C ARG A 231 -43.52 -87.57 45.45
N ASN A 232 -42.27 -87.81 45.05
CA ASN A 232 -41.98 -88.70 43.91
C ASN A 232 -40.78 -89.61 44.18
N VAL A 233 -40.86 -90.32 45.31
CA VAL A 233 -39.85 -91.26 45.84
C VAL A 233 -39.68 -92.51 44.96
N THR A 234 -40.48 -92.72 43.91
CA THR A 234 -40.38 -93.91 43.05
C THR A 234 -39.29 -93.79 41.97
N ASN A 235 -38.83 -92.59 41.59
CA ASN A 235 -37.77 -92.41 40.59
C ASN A 235 -36.35 -92.24 41.19
N LEU A 236 -36.23 -92.06 42.51
CA LEU A 236 -34.93 -91.95 43.20
C LEU A 236 -34.29 -93.31 43.49
N CYS A 237 -35.08 -94.40 43.56
CA CYS A 237 -34.55 -95.76 43.62
C CYS A 237 -33.90 -96.22 42.32
N TYR A 238 -34.31 -95.69 41.15
CA TYR A 238 -33.78 -96.12 39.86
C TYR A 238 -32.37 -95.57 39.59
N TRP A 239 -32.09 -94.33 40.02
CA TRP A 239 -30.78 -93.71 39.85
C TRP A 239 -29.75 -94.21 40.87
N ASN A 240 -30.14 -94.45 42.12
CA ASN A 240 -29.23 -95.06 43.10
C ASN A 240 -28.90 -96.52 42.77
N HIS A 241 -29.82 -97.28 42.15
CA HIS A 241 -29.51 -98.62 41.65
C HIS A 241 -28.57 -98.59 40.44
N ARG A 242 -28.74 -97.64 39.52
CA ARG A 242 -27.88 -97.50 38.33
C ARG A 242 -26.46 -97.02 38.67
N GLU A 243 -26.32 -96.12 39.64
CA GLU A 243 -24.99 -95.68 40.11
C GLU A 243 -24.27 -96.79 40.91
N SER A 244 -25.02 -97.61 41.67
CA SER A 244 -24.47 -98.82 42.29
C SER A 244 -24.02 -99.83 41.23
N LEU A 245 -24.82 -100.09 40.20
CA LEU A 245 -24.46 -101.00 39.10
C LEU A 245 -23.22 -100.53 38.33
N LEU A 246 -23.07 -99.22 38.10
CA LEU A 246 -21.89 -98.67 37.43
C LEU A 246 -20.62 -98.77 38.31
N LYS A 247 -20.75 -98.57 39.62
CA LYS A 247 -19.64 -98.75 40.57
C LYS A 247 -19.24 -100.21 40.74
N ASP A 248 -20.21 -101.13 40.69
CA ASP A 248 -19.95 -102.56 40.76
C ASP A 248 -19.34 -103.07 39.45
N ASN A 249 -19.83 -102.62 38.28
CA ASN A 249 -19.24 -102.94 36.97
C ASN A 249 -17.82 -102.39 36.79
N LEU A 250 -17.51 -101.20 37.31
CA LEU A 250 -16.15 -100.64 37.28
C LEU A 250 -15.18 -101.43 38.17
N LYS A 251 -15.64 -101.87 39.36
CA LYS A 251 -14.85 -102.76 40.22
C LYS A 251 -14.66 -104.15 39.61
N GLU A 252 -15.63 -104.62 38.84
CA GLU A 252 -15.54 -105.89 38.12
C GLU A 252 -14.60 -105.79 36.91
N PHE A 253 -14.61 -104.66 36.19
CA PHE A 253 -13.61 -104.37 35.15
C PHE A 253 -12.19 -104.25 35.70
N ASP A 254 -11.98 -103.57 36.83
CA ASP A 254 -10.66 -103.49 37.48
C ASP A 254 -10.20 -104.86 37.99
N LYS A 255 -11.12 -105.71 38.47
CA LYS A 255 -10.83 -107.10 38.82
C LYS A 255 -10.50 -107.95 37.60
N ILE A 256 -11.20 -107.78 36.48
CA ILE A 256 -10.92 -108.49 35.22
C ILE A 256 -9.54 -108.08 34.72
N LEU A 257 -9.24 -106.79 34.64
CA LEU A 257 -7.94 -106.28 34.21
C LEU A 257 -6.80 -106.75 35.12
N GLN A 258 -6.98 -106.71 36.45
CA GLN A 258 -6.01 -107.26 37.38
C GLN A 258 -5.91 -108.79 37.30
N SER A 259 -7.00 -109.49 36.99
CA SER A 259 -6.97 -110.94 36.80
C SER A 259 -6.34 -111.34 35.46
N GLU A 260 -6.47 -110.55 34.39
CA GLU A 260 -5.83 -110.73 33.09
C GLU A 260 -4.32 -110.42 33.16
N GLU A 261 -3.93 -109.38 33.90
CA GLU A 261 -2.52 -109.04 34.15
C GLU A 261 -1.83 -110.10 35.03
N ASN A 262 -2.56 -110.72 35.97
CA ASN A 262 -2.06 -111.81 36.80
C ASN A 262 -2.17 -113.21 36.14
N THR A 263 -3.14 -113.47 35.25
CA THR A 263 -3.25 -114.74 34.50
C THR A 263 -2.26 -114.82 33.35
N PHE A 264 -1.82 -113.68 32.77
CA PHE A 264 -0.70 -113.66 31.82
C PHE A 264 0.66 -114.01 32.46
N SER A 265 0.78 -113.91 33.79
CA SER A 265 1.97 -114.29 34.54
C SER A 265 1.90 -115.67 35.20
N GLN A 266 0.70 -116.29 35.33
CA GLN A 266 0.51 -117.60 35.97
C GLN A 266 -0.69 -118.39 35.39
N ALA A 267 -0.55 -119.06 34.24
CA ALA A 267 -1.28 -120.30 33.92
C ALA A 267 -0.82 -120.94 32.58
N ASN A 268 0.15 -121.87 32.64
CA ASN A 268 -0.10 -123.23 32.10
C ASN A 268 -1.10 -123.88 33.07
N PRO A 269 -2.18 -124.62 32.71
CA PRO A 269 -2.08 -125.88 31.95
C PRO A 269 -3.34 -126.41 31.17
N LYS A 270 -3.11 -127.47 30.37
CA LYS A 270 -3.94 -128.66 30.04
C LYS A 270 -5.35 -128.53 29.39
N PRO A 271 -5.57 -129.15 28.21
CA PRO A 271 -6.89 -129.32 27.58
C PRO A 271 -7.48 -130.75 27.74
N ASP A 272 -8.79 -130.84 28.01
CA ASP A 272 -9.72 -131.97 27.82
C ASP A 272 -11.14 -131.36 27.89
N GLN A 273 -12.19 -131.74 27.15
CA GLN A 273 -12.42 -132.58 25.99
C GLN A 273 -13.87 -132.27 25.49
N SER A 274 -14.14 -132.54 24.20
CA SER A 274 -15.45 -132.60 23.49
C SER A 274 -16.15 -131.28 23.08
N SER A 275 -16.63 -131.04 21.84
CA SER A 275 -16.78 -131.89 20.64
C SER A 275 -17.08 -131.08 19.34
N SER A 276 -16.69 -131.67 18.20
CA SER A 276 -17.09 -131.43 16.78
C SER A 276 -16.56 -130.14 16.11
N SER A 277 -16.01 -130.11 14.89
CA SER A 277 -16.05 -131.06 13.76
C SER A 277 -14.96 -130.72 12.72
N VAL A 278 -14.32 -131.76 12.15
CA VAL A 278 -13.82 -131.84 10.75
C VAL A 278 -12.48 -131.15 10.40
N VAL A 279 -11.43 -131.99 10.30
CA VAL A 279 -10.30 -132.00 9.31
C VAL A 279 -9.28 -130.85 9.45
N ASP A 280 -7.96 -131.02 9.60
CA ASP A 280 -7.01 -132.04 9.17
C ASP A 280 -5.79 -132.02 10.11
N ASP A 281 -5.24 -133.18 10.44
CA ASP A 281 -4.14 -133.40 11.36
C ASP A 281 -2.77 -133.13 10.68
N THR A 282 -2.09 -132.04 11.08
CA THR A 282 -0.62 -131.98 11.10
C THR A 282 -0.16 -131.37 12.42
N LYS A 283 -0.11 -132.21 13.46
CA LYS A 283 0.66 -131.94 14.68
C LYS A 283 2.14 -131.83 14.32
N GLU A 284 2.59 -130.62 14.02
CA GLU A 284 4.00 -130.27 14.20
C GLU A 284 4.24 -130.19 15.71
N GLU A 285 4.91 -131.20 16.27
CA GLU A 285 5.70 -131.00 17.48
C GLU A 285 6.73 -129.92 17.17
N ILE A 286 6.35 -128.67 17.41
CA ILE A 286 7.28 -127.56 17.51
C ILE A 286 8.17 -127.89 18.71
N SER A 287 9.33 -128.45 18.40
CA SER A 287 10.36 -128.79 19.37
C SER A 287 10.57 -127.58 20.28
N VAL A 288 10.80 -127.81 21.57
CA VAL A 288 11.14 -126.76 22.54
C VAL A 288 12.26 -125.86 22.01
N GLU A 289 13.11 -126.37 21.12
CA GLU A 289 14.14 -125.63 20.38
C GLU A 289 13.59 -124.60 19.38
N GLN A 290 12.47 -124.84 18.69
CA GLN A 290 11.81 -123.84 17.82
C GLN A 290 11.19 -122.71 18.65
N MET A 291 10.50 -122.99 19.76
CA MET A 291 10.01 -121.93 20.65
C MET A 291 11.15 -121.12 21.27
N LYS A 292 12.26 -121.77 21.66
CA LYS A 292 13.47 -121.05 22.10
C LYS A 292 14.05 -120.17 20.98
N ALA A 293 14.03 -120.64 19.73
CA ALA A 293 14.46 -119.86 18.58
C ALA A 293 13.55 -118.65 18.32
N GLU A 294 12.23 -118.80 18.44
CA GLU A 294 11.26 -117.70 18.31
C GLU A 294 11.37 -116.69 19.46
N ILE A 295 11.50 -117.14 20.71
CA ILE A 295 11.74 -116.26 21.86
C ILE A 295 13.07 -115.51 21.68
N SER A 296 14.11 -116.18 21.16
CA SER A 296 15.38 -115.55 20.83
C SER A 296 15.22 -114.51 19.70
N ALA A 297 14.45 -114.81 18.66
CA ALA A 297 14.15 -113.91 17.55
C ALA A 297 13.34 -112.69 18.00
N LEU A 298 12.30 -112.88 18.83
CA LEU A 298 11.50 -111.80 19.42
C LEU A 298 12.34 -110.93 20.36
N ARG A 299 13.21 -111.52 21.18
CA ARG A 299 14.17 -110.75 22.00
C ARG A 299 15.09 -109.91 21.13
N LYS A 300 15.57 -110.44 20.01
CA LYS A 300 16.39 -109.71 19.04
C LYS A 300 15.60 -108.59 18.36
N GLN A 301 14.33 -108.82 18.03
CA GLN A 301 13.43 -107.80 17.47
C GLN A 301 13.18 -106.66 18.48
N VAL A 302 12.83 -106.98 19.73
CA VAL A 302 12.62 -105.98 20.79
C VAL A 302 13.89 -105.18 21.05
N LEU A 303 15.08 -105.82 21.04
CA LEU A 303 16.35 -105.11 21.15
C LEU A 303 16.60 -104.17 19.97
N ASN A 304 16.23 -104.58 18.75
CA ASN A 304 16.33 -103.75 17.56
C ASN A 304 15.35 -102.56 17.60
N GLU A 305 14.10 -102.78 17.98
CA GLU A 305 13.09 -101.73 18.16
C GLU A 305 13.50 -100.73 19.25
N ARG A 306 14.11 -101.22 20.34
CA ARG A 306 14.68 -100.36 21.38
C ARG A 306 15.85 -99.52 20.87
N ALA A 307 16.70 -100.09 20.01
CA ALA A 307 17.78 -99.37 19.35
C ALA A 307 17.24 -98.28 18.40
N VAL A 308 16.21 -98.59 17.61
CA VAL A 308 15.51 -97.62 16.74
C VAL A 308 14.88 -96.50 17.57
N CYS A 309 14.14 -96.82 18.63
CA CYS A 309 13.58 -95.82 19.54
C CYS A 309 14.66 -94.90 20.14
N THR A 310 15.82 -95.47 20.50
CA THR A 310 16.95 -94.70 21.03
C THR A 310 17.54 -93.76 19.98
N LEU A 311 17.67 -94.23 18.72
CA LEU A 311 18.12 -93.40 17.60
C LEU A 311 17.12 -92.28 17.29
N CYS A 312 15.82 -92.57 17.22
CA CYS A 312 14.78 -91.57 17.01
C CYS A 312 14.81 -90.49 18.10
N ARG A 313 14.95 -90.86 19.38
CA ARG A 313 15.10 -89.88 20.47
C ARG A 313 16.33 -88.98 20.29
N LYS A 314 17.47 -89.54 19.88
CA LYS A 314 18.67 -88.76 19.57
C LYS A 314 18.43 -87.77 18.42
N LEU A 315 17.85 -88.24 17.31
CA LEU A 315 17.53 -87.39 16.15
C LEU A 315 16.54 -86.29 16.50
N PHE A 316 15.49 -86.58 17.27
CA PHE A 316 14.54 -85.56 17.73
C PHE A 316 15.19 -84.56 18.69
N SER A 317 16.09 -85.01 19.58
CA SER A 317 16.82 -84.10 20.47
C SER A 317 17.73 -83.15 19.69
N GLU A 318 18.41 -83.65 18.65
CA GLU A 318 19.25 -82.86 17.76
C GLU A 318 18.43 -81.88 16.92
N ALA A 319 17.32 -82.35 16.33
CA ALA A 319 16.40 -81.50 15.57
C ALA A 319 15.81 -80.38 16.44
N ARG A 320 15.42 -80.69 17.69
CA ARG A 320 14.92 -79.70 18.64
C ARG A 320 15.99 -78.66 19.00
N SER A 321 17.24 -79.09 19.18
CA SER A 321 18.37 -78.18 19.42
C SER A 321 18.62 -77.25 18.23
N LYS A 322 18.71 -77.80 17.01
CA LYS A 322 18.87 -77.02 15.78
C LYS A 322 17.72 -76.04 15.55
N PHE A 323 16.47 -76.47 15.78
CA PHE A 323 15.31 -75.59 15.69
C PHE A 323 15.36 -74.46 16.72
N GLY A 324 15.82 -74.74 17.95
CA GLY A 324 16.05 -73.72 18.97
C GLY A 324 17.05 -72.64 18.52
N ILE A 325 18.16 -73.06 17.89
CA ILE A 325 19.16 -72.14 17.33
C ILE A 325 18.56 -71.30 16.20
N ILE A 326 17.86 -71.93 15.25
CA ILE A 326 17.21 -71.23 14.13
C ILE A 326 16.20 -70.20 14.63
N HIS A 327 15.38 -70.58 15.63
CA HIS A 327 14.41 -69.68 16.23
C HIS A 327 15.07 -68.48 16.91
N GLN A 328 16.16 -68.69 17.67
CA GLN A 328 16.93 -67.60 18.28
C GLN A 328 17.56 -66.67 17.23
N LEU A 329 18.13 -67.22 16.15
CA LEU A 329 18.66 -66.43 15.04
C LEU A 329 17.56 -65.62 14.34
N SER A 330 16.40 -66.23 14.10
CA SER A 330 15.25 -65.54 13.50
C SER A 330 14.78 -64.36 14.36
N LEU A 331 14.67 -64.55 15.68
CA LEU A 331 14.34 -63.47 16.61
C LEU A 331 15.39 -62.36 16.62
N ALA A 332 16.68 -62.71 16.56
CA ALA A 332 17.77 -61.73 16.49
C ALA A 332 17.71 -60.89 15.20
N VAL A 333 17.46 -61.54 14.06
CA VAL A 333 17.28 -60.86 12.76
C VAL A 333 16.06 -59.94 12.78
N LEU A 334 14.94 -60.38 13.33
CA LEU A 334 13.74 -59.54 13.44
C LEU A 334 13.98 -58.32 14.34
N LYS A 335 14.71 -58.50 15.45
CA LYS A 335 15.06 -57.39 16.36
C LYS A 335 16.02 -56.39 15.72
N ASP A 336 17.02 -56.87 14.96
CA ASP A 336 17.94 -56.02 14.19
C ASP A 336 17.23 -55.28 13.04
N HIS A 337 16.27 -55.94 12.38
CA HIS A 337 15.45 -55.30 11.36
C HIS A 337 14.56 -54.22 11.97
N ASP A 338 13.90 -54.47 13.10
CA ASP A 338 13.05 -53.49 13.78
C ASP A 338 13.86 -52.26 14.25
N SER A 339 15.07 -52.47 14.78
CA SER A 339 15.94 -51.36 15.19
C SER A 339 16.41 -50.53 13.99
N LYS A 340 16.75 -51.16 12.86
CA LYS A 340 17.12 -50.48 11.62
C LYS A 340 15.95 -49.70 11.01
N MET A 341 14.75 -50.27 11.02
CA MET A 341 13.54 -49.57 10.54
C MET A 341 13.24 -48.33 11.38
N LYS A 342 13.32 -48.43 12.72
CA LYS A 342 13.16 -47.27 13.61
C LYS A 342 14.23 -46.20 13.37
N ALA A 343 15.48 -46.60 13.15
CA ALA A 343 16.56 -45.65 12.84
C ALA A 343 16.32 -44.92 11.51
N LEU A 344 15.83 -45.63 10.48
CA LEU A 344 15.47 -45.04 9.19
C LEU A 344 14.27 -44.11 9.31
N GLU A 345 13.24 -44.48 10.07
CA GLU A 345 12.07 -43.63 10.32
C GLU A 345 12.46 -42.32 11.01
N ILE A 346 13.32 -42.38 12.04
CA ILE A 346 13.86 -41.19 12.71
C ILE A 346 14.66 -40.33 11.72
N SER A 347 15.50 -40.93 10.89
CA SER A 347 16.30 -40.20 9.90
C SER A 347 15.44 -39.53 8.83
N LEU A 348 14.35 -40.19 8.40
CA LEU A 348 13.42 -39.66 7.41
C LEU A 348 12.63 -38.47 7.98
N VAL A 349 12.12 -38.59 9.21
CA VAL A 349 11.43 -37.49 9.90
C VAL A 349 12.36 -36.30 10.09
N LYS A 350 13.63 -36.53 10.44
CA LYS A 350 14.62 -35.45 10.58
C LYS A 350 14.90 -34.76 9.24
N ALA A 351 15.11 -35.52 8.16
CA ALA A 351 15.34 -34.96 6.83
C ALA A 351 14.12 -34.17 6.31
N GLN A 352 12.91 -34.67 6.56
CA GLN A 352 11.67 -33.97 6.20
C GLN A 352 11.56 -32.63 6.95
N ASN A 353 11.79 -32.64 8.26
CA ASN A 353 11.78 -31.41 9.07
C ASN A 353 12.84 -30.40 8.62
N ASP A 354 14.04 -30.85 8.24
CA ASP A 354 15.11 -29.97 7.75
C ASP A 354 14.74 -29.32 6.39
N ILE A 355 14.07 -30.07 5.50
CA ILE A 355 13.56 -29.55 4.22
C ILE A 355 12.46 -28.50 4.48
N ASP A 356 11.51 -28.80 5.36
CA ASP A 356 10.40 -27.87 5.66
C ASP A 356 10.90 -26.59 6.33
N VAL A 357 11.87 -26.68 7.25
CA VAL A 357 12.49 -25.52 7.90
C VAL A 357 13.29 -24.68 6.92
N THR A 358 14.04 -25.30 6.00
CA THR A 358 14.78 -24.55 4.97
C THR A 358 13.87 -23.86 3.98
N SER A 359 12.78 -24.50 3.55
CA SER A 359 11.75 -23.87 2.71
C SER A 359 11.12 -22.66 3.40
N LEU A 360 10.70 -22.81 4.66
CA LEU A 360 10.12 -21.71 5.44
C LEU A 360 11.11 -20.56 5.67
N ARG A 361 12.41 -20.85 5.83
CA ARG A 361 13.46 -19.81 5.94
C ARG A 361 13.61 -19.01 4.64
N HIS A 362 13.56 -19.67 3.48
CA HIS A 362 13.60 -18.96 2.20
C HIS A 362 12.35 -18.09 2.02
N GLU A 363 11.16 -18.62 2.29
CA GLU A 363 9.91 -17.84 2.22
C GLU A 363 9.92 -16.63 3.17
N LEU A 364 10.45 -16.81 4.39
CA LEU A 364 10.59 -15.71 5.35
C LEU A 364 11.59 -14.66 4.85
N SER A 365 12.72 -15.09 4.28
CA SER A 365 13.72 -14.19 3.71
C SER A 365 13.15 -13.39 2.53
N ASP A 366 12.39 -14.03 1.64
CA ASP A 366 11.76 -13.36 0.50
C ASP A 366 10.71 -12.33 0.96
N LYS A 367 9.89 -12.69 1.96
CA LYS A 367 8.94 -11.75 2.58
C LYS A 367 9.65 -10.58 3.25
N GLN A 368 10.78 -10.82 3.92
CA GLN A 368 11.57 -9.77 4.55
C GLN A 368 12.18 -8.81 3.53
N ASN A 369 12.72 -9.34 2.42
CA ASN A 369 13.19 -8.54 1.29
C ASN A 369 12.05 -7.71 0.67
N ARG A 370 10.86 -8.30 0.55
CA ARG A 370 9.69 -7.57 0.04
C ARG A 370 9.25 -6.44 0.98
N ILE A 371 9.32 -6.64 2.30
CA ILE A 371 9.04 -5.57 3.28
C ILE A 371 10.04 -4.42 3.13
N ILE A 372 11.34 -4.71 3.04
CA ILE A 372 12.39 -3.69 2.84
C ILE A 372 12.13 -2.89 1.55
N GLN A 373 11.74 -3.57 0.47
CA GLN A 373 11.39 -2.90 -0.78
C GLN A 373 10.17 -1.98 -0.62
N LEU A 374 9.11 -2.45 0.04
CA LEU A 374 7.91 -1.65 0.30
C LEU A 374 8.19 -0.44 1.20
N GLU A 375 9.09 -0.57 2.18
CA GLU A 375 9.54 0.54 3.02
C GLU A 375 10.31 1.60 2.20
N SER A 376 11.15 1.16 1.26
CA SER A 376 11.83 2.05 0.32
C SER A 376 10.84 2.77 -0.61
N ASP A 377 9.82 2.08 -1.11
CA ASP A 377 8.78 2.70 -1.94
C ASP A 377 7.96 3.72 -1.13
N LEU A 378 7.64 3.42 0.13
CA LEU A 378 6.94 4.34 1.03
C LEU A 378 7.74 5.60 1.35
N THR A 379 9.06 5.50 1.55
CA THR A 379 9.90 6.69 1.77
C THR A 379 9.95 7.56 0.52
N LEU A 380 10.06 6.97 -0.67
CA LEU A 380 10.01 7.70 -1.93
C LEU A 380 8.66 8.40 -2.14
N MET A 381 7.55 7.73 -1.87
CA MET A 381 6.22 8.32 -2.02
C MET A 381 5.96 9.46 -1.02
N ARG A 382 6.51 9.38 0.20
CA ARG A 382 6.47 10.49 1.17
C ARG A 382 7.23 11.71 0.65
N ALA A 383 8.44 11.52 0.10
CA ALA A 383 9.21 12.63 -0.48
C ALA A 383 8.47 13.31 -1.64
N LYS A 384 7.81 12.53 -2.51
CA LYS A 384 6.96 13.08 -3.60
C LYS A 384 5.75 13.83 -3.08
N LEU A 385 5.14 13.36 -1.99
CA LEU A 385 4.01 14.04 -1.34
C LEU A 385 4.46 15.39 -0.75
N ASP A 386 5.61 15.44 -0.09
CA ASP A 386 6.17 16.68 0.45
C ASP A 386 6.49 17.69 -0.66
N GLU A 387 7.02 17.23 -1.80
CA GLU A 387 7.25 18.09 -2.96
C GLU A 387 5.95 18.62 -3.56
N ALA A 388 4.91 17.78 -3.69
CA ALA A 388 3.59 18.20 -4.14
C ALA A 388 2.94 19.22 -3.20
N ASN A 389 3.13 19.07 -1.88
CA ASN A 389 2.67 20.02 -0.88
C ASN A 389 3.35 21.39 -1.05
N LYS A 390 4.68 21.42 -1.24
CA LYS A 390 5.42 22.66 -1.52
C LYS A 390 4.93 23.37 -2.79
N ARG A 391 4.64 22.62 -3.86
CA ARG A 391 4.06 23.17 -5.09
C ARG A 391 2.66 23.76 -4.86
N THR A 392 1.86 23.10 -4.02
CA THR A 392 0.52 23.56 -3.63
C THR A 392 0.59 24.86 -2.83
N GLU A 393 1.53 24.99 -1.90
CA GLU A 393 1.78 26.24 -1.17
C GLU A 393 2.17 27.37 -2.12
N HIS A 394 3.07 27.12 -3.08
CA HIS A 394 3.46 28.09 -4.10
C HIS A 394 2.28 28.54 -4.97
N TYR A 395 1.38 27.62 -5.32
CA TYR A 395 0.15 27.95 -6.04
C TYR A 395 -0.73 28.93 -5.26
N TYR A 396 -0.91 28.76 -3.95
CA TYR A 396 -1.69 29.69 -3.14
C TYR A 396 -1.05 31.08 -3.05
N ILE A 397 0.28 31.16 -3.01
CA ILE A 397 1.02 32.45 -3.04
C ILE A 397 0.81 33.15 -4.40
N LEU A 398 0.93 32.43 -5.51
CA LEU A 398 0.66 33.00 -6.84
C LEU A 398 -0.79 33.46 -6.97
N GLN A 399 -1.74 32.69 -6.43
CA GLN A 399 -3.15 33.05 -6.44
C GLN A 399 -3.43 34.32 -5.63
N SER A 400 -2.80 34.49 -4.47
CA SER A 400 -2.95 35.72 -3.68
C SER A 400 -2.30 36.92 -4.37
N GLN A 401 -1.12 36.75 -4.99
CA GLN A 401 -0.48 37.79 -5.79
C GLN A 401 -1.37 38.24 -6.96
N MET A 402 -1.99 37.29 -7.67
CA MET A 402 -2.89 37.61 -8.78
C MET A 402 -4.09 38.45 -8.33
N LYS A 403 -4.68 38.15 -7.15
CA LYS A 403 -5.77 38.95 -6.57
C LYS A 403 -5.34 40.36 -6.23
N VAL A 404 -4.16 40.55 -5.62
CA VAL A 404 -3.63 41.88 -5.33
C VAL A 404 -3.46 42.69 -6.61
N TYR A 405 -2.91 42.09 -7.67
CA TYR A 405 -2.78 42.78 -8.97
C TYR A 405 -4.13 43.09 -9.62
N GLU A 406 -5.13 42.23 -9.49
CA GLU A 406 -6.49 42.51 -9.97
C GLU A 406 -7.10 43.72 -9.24
N GLU A 407 -6.95 43.79 -7.91
CA GLU A 407 -7.41 44.91 -7.08
C GLU A 407 -6.67 46.22 -7.42
N ASP A 408 -5.35 46.18 -7.53
CA ASP A 408 -4.53 47.33 -7.93
C ASP A 408 -4.92 47.83 -9.33
N PHE A 409 -5.15 46.91 -10.27
CA PHE A 409 -5.59 47.25 -11.62
C PHE A 409 -6.98 47.92 -11.61
N HIS A 410 -7.91 47.42 -10.80
CA HIS A 410 -9.23 48.04 -10.64
C HIS A 410 -9.13 49.43 -10.01
N SER A 411 -8.33 49.60 -8.96
CA SER A 411 -8.07 50.89 -8.31
C SER A 411 -7.42 51.90 -9.26
N MET A 412 -6.45 51.48 -10.06
CA MET A 412 -5.84 52.30 -11.09
C MET A 412 -6.86 52.70 -12.18
N ARG A 413 -7.77 51.80 -12.54
CA ARG A 413 -8.81 52.08 -13.52
C ARG A 413 -9.82 53.10 -13.00
N THR A 414 -10.30 52.95 -11.76
CA THR A 414 -11.26 53.88 -11.16
C THR A 414 -10.65 55.28 -10.97
N THR A 415 -9.41 55.37 -10.53
CA THR A 415 -8.69 56.65 -10.41
C THR A 415 -8.48 57.30 -11.78
N LYS A 416 -8.11 56.53 -12.80
CA LYS A 416 -8.00 57.03 -14.19
C LYS A 416 -9.33 57.56 -14.72
N ASP A 417 -10.43 56.85 -14.48
CA ASP A 417 -11.77 57.27 -14.90
C ASP A 417 -12.21 58.55 -14.15
N SER A 418 -11.88 58.67 -12.87
CA SER A 418 -12.11 59.91 -12.10
C SER A 418 -11.32 61.09 -12.68
N LEU A 419 -10.02 60.91 -12.95
CA LEU A 419 -9.18 61.96 -13.53
C LEU A 419 -9.64 62.36 -14.93
N ALA A 420 -10.15 61.41 -15.73
CA ALA A 420 -10.74 61.70 -17.03
C ALA A 420 -11.99 62.56 -16.91
N ASN A 421 -12.85 62.30 -15.92
CA ASN A 421 -14.03 63.13 -15.63
C ASN A 421 -13.64 64.54 -15.15
N ASP A 422 -12.67 64.64 -14.23
CA ASP A 422 -12.16 65.94 -13.75
C ASP A 422 -11.56 66.76 -14.89
N LYS A 423 -10.83 66.11 -15.80
CA LYS A 423 -10.31 66.75 -17.01
C LYS A 423 -11.45 67.32 -17.87
N LEU A 424 -12.51 66.54 -18.13
CA LEU A 424 -13.66 67.02 -18.91
C LEU A 424 -14.38 68.20 -18.24
N MET A 425 -14.50 68.17 -16.91
CA MET A 425 -15.07 69.27 -16.12
C MET A 425 -14.23 70.54 -16.20
N LEU A 426 -12.90 70.42 -16.07
CA LEU A 426 -11.98 71.55 -16.21
C LEU A 426 -12.00 72.13 -17.62
N GLU A 427 -12.02 71.28 -18.67
CA GLU A 427 -12.17 71.72 -20.06
C GLU A 427 -13.49 72.44 -20.31
N HIS A 428 -14.58 72.02 -19.66
CA HIS A 428 -15.86 72.72 -19.71
C HIS A 428 -15.81 74.09 -19.03
N ASN A 429 -15.23 74.17 -17.83
CA ASN A 429 -15.09 75.41 -17.07
C ASN A 429 -14.20 76.41 -17.80
N LEU A 430 -13.09 75.95 -18.37
CA LEU A 430 -12.17 76.78 -19.15
C LEU A 430 -12.86 77.36 -20.39
N ARG A 431 -13.66 76.56 -21.10
CA ARG A 431 -14.49 77.05 -22.22
C ARG A 431 -15.50 78.10 -21.78
N SER A 432 -16.17 77.89 -20.65
CA SER A 432 -17.16 78.83 -20.10
C SER A 432 -16.53 80.17 -19.72
N LEU A 433 -15.41 80.14 -18.98
CA LEU A 433 -14.65 81.34 -18.60
C LEU A 433 -14.08 82.07 -19.82
N SER A 434 -13.58 81.33 -20.82
CA SER A 434 -13.10 81.92 -22.08
C SER A 434 -14.22 82.67 -22.81
N GLN A 435 -15.43 82.10 -22.88
CA GLN A 435 -16.60 82.76 -23.46
C GLN A 435 -17.02 84.00 -22.67
N GLU A 436 -17.00 83.93 -21.34
CA GLU A 436 -17.33 85.07 -20.48
C GLU A 436 -16.33 86.21 -20.63
N ASN A 437 -15.03 85.90 -20.63
CA ASN A 437 -13.96 86.85 -20.91
C ASN A 437 -14.12 87.48 -22.30
N ALA A 438 -14.50 86.70 -23.31
CA ALA A 438 -14.79 87.23 -24.65
C ALA A 438 -15.99 88.21 -24.64
N LYS A 439 -17.06 87.90 -23.89
CA LYS A 439 -18.21 88.79 -23.70
C LYS A 439 -17.81 90.08 -22.97
N LEU A 440 -17.03 89.99 -21.89
CA LEU A 440 -16.54 91.14 -21.13
C LEU A 440 -15.64 92.03 -21.98
N LYS A 441 -14.70 91.46 -22.73
CA LYS A 441 -13.87 92.20 -23.71
C LYS A 441 -14.73 92.92 -24.75
N LYS A 442 -15.80 92.29 -25.24
CA LYS A 442 -16.73 92.92 -26.18
C LYS A 442 -17.50 94.08 -25.54
N LYS A 443 -17.96 93.92 -24.29
CA LYS A 443 -18.60 95.00 -23.52
C LYS A 443 -17.64 96.17 -23.29
N LEU A 444 -16.43 95.90 -22.82
CA LEU A 444 -15.37 96.91 -22.61
C LEU A 444 -15.06 97.70 -23.89
N ARG A 445 -15.00 97.05 -25.06
CA ARG A 445 -14.83 97.76 -26.33
C ARG A 445 -16.04 98.65 -26.68
N ALA A 446 -17.26 98.18 -26.37
CA ALA A 446 -18.48 98.95 -26.63
C ALA A 446 -18.63 100.17 -25.70
N SER A 447 -18.15 100.10 -24.45
CA SER A 447 -18.16 101.24 -23.51
C SER A 447 -16.92 102.12 -23.58
N GLY A 448 -15.77 101.58 -23.98
CA GLY A 448 -14.48 102.28 -24.03
C GLY A 448 -14.31 103.28 -25.18
N GLU A 449 -15.19 103.28 -26.18
CA GLU A 449 -15.14 104.25 -27.28
C GLU A 449 -15.86 105.58 -26.98
N SER A 450 -16.58 105.70 -25.85
CA SER A 450 -17.34 106.94 -25.53
C SER A 450 -16.91 107.69 -24.27
N GLU A 451 -16.14 107.11 -23.34
CA GLU A 451 -15.85 107.78 -22.04
C GLU A 451 -14.37 107.81 -21.61
N LEU A 452 -13.43 107.27 -22.41
CA LEU A 452 -12.01 107.21 -22.01
C LEU A 452 -11.23 108.54 -22.11
N ASN A 453 -11.89 109.66 -22.43
CA ASN A 453 -11.24 110.98 -22.46
C ASN A 453 -11.43 111.82 -21.19
N ASN A 454 -12.14 111.37 -20.14
CA ASN A 454 -12.43 112.23 -18.98
C ASN A 454 -12.46 111.59 -17.58
N LEU A 455 -11.99 110.35 -17.39
CA LEU A 455 -11.97 109.75 -16.04
C LEU A 455 -10.62 109.95 -15.35
N THR A 456 -10.53 111.04 -14.60
CA THR A 456 -9.59 111.20 -13.48
C THR A 456 -9.84 110.07 -12.47
N PHE A 457 -8.80 109.27 -12.27
CA PHE A 457 -8.76 108.14 -11.35
C PHE A 457 -8.95 108.63 -9.91
N VAL A 458 -10.16 108.52 -9.37
CA VAL A 458 -10.42 108.71 -7.94
C VAL A 458 -10.16 107.36 -7.27
N ASN A 459 -8.98 107.23 -6.66
CA ASN A 459 -8.62 106.09 -5.83
C ASN A 459 -9.65 105.98 -4.68
N PRO A 460 -10.42 104.89 -4.56
CA PRO A 460 -11.18 104.65 -3.36
C PRO A 460 -10.20 104.44 -2.19
N PRO A 461 -10.47 104.99 -1.00
CA PRO A 461 -9.60 104.80 0.16
C PRO A 461 -9.62 103.30 0.53
N TYR A 462 -8.53 102.60 0.22
CA TYR A 462 -8.35 101.20 0.60
C TYR A 462 -8.33 101.12 2.14
N GLN A 463 -9.37 100.52 2.72
CA GLN A 463 -9.37 100.15 4.14
C GLN A 463 -8.74 98.77 4.28
N TYR A 464 -7.65 98.69 5.04
CA TYR A 464 -6.92 97.44 5.29
C TYR A 464 -7.60 96.68 6.43
N ILE A 465 -8.09 95.45 6.19
CA ILE A 465 -8.85 94.68 7.20
C ILE A 465 -7.96 93.54 7.76
N CYS A 466 -8.01 93.33 9.08
CA CYS A 466 -7.30 92.23 9.74
C CYS A 466 -7.80 90.85 9.29
N ILE A 467 -6.88 89.98 8.84
CA ILE A 467 -7.15 88.62 8.32
C ILE A 467 -7.65 87.66 9.41
N ASN A 468 -7.48 87.99 10.70
CA ASN A 468 -8.06 87.19 11.77
C ASN A 468 -9.58 87.37 11.79
N ASP A 469 -10.32 86.31 11.45
CA ASP A 469 -11.79 86.27 11.37
C ASP A 469 -12.48 86.73 12.66
N THR A 470 -11.80 86.65 13.81
CA THR A 470 -12.33 87.11 15.10
C THR A 470 -12.09 88.60 15.39
N CYS A 471 -11.16 89.26 14.68
CA CYS A 471 -10.80 90.64 14.95
C CYS A 471 -11.47 91.65 14.00
N GLN A 472 -11.42 91.39 12.69
CA GLN A 472 -12.07 92.18 11.61
C GLN A 472 -11.90 93.72 11.69
N LYS A 473 -10.88 94.23 12.38
CA LYS A 473 -10.63 95.68 12.46
C LYS A 473 -10.11 96.20 11.13
N SER A 474 -10.63 97.35 10.70
CA SER A 474 -10.18 98.09 9.52
C SER A 474 -9.19 99.19 9.92
N PHE A 475 -8.15 99.37 9.11
CA PHE A 475 -7.06 100.31 9.32
C PHE A 475 -6.93 101.24 8.13
N ALA A 476 -6.54 102.48 8.40
CA ALA A 476 -6.39 103.50 7.37
C ALA A 476 -5.06 103.38 6.62
N SER A 477 -4.06 102.73 7.23
CA SER A 477 -2.77 102.46 6.62
C SER A 477 -2.33 101.01 6.84
N GLU A 478 -1.45 100.53 5.96
CA GLU A 478 -0.87 99.18 6.06
C GLU A 478 -0.02 99.02 7.34
N GLU A 479 0.69 100.06 7.77
CA GLU A 479 1.51 100.04 8.99
C GLU A 479 0.67 99.81 10.26
N GLU A 480 -0.51 100.43 10.35
CA GLU A 480 -1.45 100.20 11.44
C GLU A 480 -1.95 98.75 11.45
N LEU A 481 -2.26 98.20 10.27
CA LEU A 481 -2.66 96.80 10.12
C LEU A 481 -1.52 95.86 10.54
N GLN A 482 -0.29 96.09 10.08
CA GLN A 482 0.86 95.23 10.40
C GLN A 482 1.13 95.23 11.91
N THR A 483 1.15 96.41 12.54
CA THR A 483 1.32 96.54 14.00
C THR A 483 0.23 95.79 14.75
N HIS A 484 -1.01 95.90 14.27
CA HIS A 484 -2.13 95.18 14.85
C HIS A 484 -2.00 93.66 14.68
N ILE A 485 -1.61 93.14 13.50
CA ILE A 485 -1.45 91.70 13.24
C ILE A 485 -0.47 91.06 14.23
N TYR A 486 0.67 91.71 14.50
CA TYR A 486 1.66 91.20 15.47
C TYR A 486 1.06 91.06 16.88
N SER A 487 0.20 91.99 17.31
CA SER A 487 -0.51 91.89 18.58
C SER A 487 -1.69 90.91 18.56
N CYS A 488 -2.40 90.83 17.42
CA CYS A 488 -3.66 90.09 17.28
C CYS A 488 -3.44 88.58 17.15
N LEU A 489 -2.33 88.17 16.52
CA LEU A 489 -1.94 86.76 16.38
C LEU A 489 -1.11 86.25 17.57
N ASN A 490 -0.92 87.06 18.63
CA ASN A 490 -0.10 86.71 19.80
C ASN A 490 1.32 86.22 19.44
N LEU A 491 1.92 86.79 18.38
CA LEU A 491 3.28 86.47 17.93
C LEU A 491 4.36 87.20 18.75
N LYS A 492 4.15 87.36 20.06
CA LYS A 492 5.24 87.75 20.96
C LYS A 492 6.04 86.49 21.26
N ASP A 493 7.34 86.56 21.01
CA ASP A 493 8.34 85.52 21.33
C ASP A 493 8.11 84.86 22.70
#